data_AF-A0A965VMQ8-F1
#
_entry.id   AF-A0A965VMQ8-F1
#
_cell.length_a   1.000
_cell.length_b   1.000
_cell.length_c   1.000
_cell.angle_alpha   90.00
_cell.angle_beta   90.00
_cell.angle_gamma   90.00
#
_symmetry.space_group_name_H-M   'P 1'
#
loop_
_entity.id
_entity.type
_entity.pdbx_description
1 polymer ?
#
loop_
_entity_poly.entity_id
_entity_poly.type
_entity_poly.pdbx_seq_one_letter_code
_entity_poly.pdbx_strand_id
1 'polypeptide(L)'
;GLVLFVLIITYHFGSKISRVFNAHHPESLLLGVMGVAMLVAGIASAVAVSSAVGAFLVGIALSGQVAENAEKVVEPLRDLFAAVFFLFFGLQTDPADIPVVLLPALALAVVTMGTKVLTGYVSAARAGIGVPGRWRSGLALMPRGEFSVIIAGVAVSAGVDPTIAPFAATYMLITVISSPILARVTDTRWFKKRTSTVTSTSPVTLGGDGRH
;
A
#
# COMPACT_ATOMS: atom_id res chain seq x y z
N GLY A 1 14.80 6.48 21.98
CA GLY A 1 15.96 5.74 22.49
C GLY A 1 16.22 4.49 21.67
N LEU A 2 15.37 3.47 21.82
CA LEU A 2 15.60 2.14 21.25
C LEU A 2 15.50 2.05 19.72
N VAL A 3 14.57 2.78 19.09
CA VAL A 3 14.51 2.90 17.62
C VAL A 3 15.78 3.52 17.04
N LEU A 4 16.34 4.54 17.70
CA LEU A 4 17.63 5.14 17.31
C LEU A 4 18.79 4.17 17.50
N PHE A 5 18.76 3.36 18.56
CA PHE A 5 19.78 2.34 18.80
C PHE A 5 19.75 1.23 17.73
N VAL A 6 18.56 0.72 17.39
CA VAL A 6 18.37 -0.22 16.28
C VAL A 6 18.80 0.41 14.96
N LEU A 7 18.44 1.68 14.71
CA LEU A 7 18.85 2.42 13.52
C LEU A 7 20.38 2.58 13.44
N ILE A 8 21.05 2.87 14.57
CA ILE A 8 22.51 2.97 14.64
C ILE A 8 23.16 1.61 14.37
N ILE A 9 22.63 0.51 14.94
CA ILE A 9 23.14 -0.85 14.68
C ILE A 9 22.97 -1.23 13.21
N THR A 10 21.78 -1.04 12.64
CA THR A 10 21.51 -1.34 11.23
C THR A 10 22.37 -0.48 10.30
N TYR A 11 22.53 0.81 10.60
CA TYR A 11 23.36 1.72 9.80
C TYR A 11 24.86 1.41 9.91
N HIS A 12 25.36 1.12 11.12
CA HIS A 12 26.78 0.85 11.35
C HIS A 12 27.23 -0.49 10.75
N PHE A 13 26.34 -1.49 10.68
CA PHE A 13 26.61 -2.77 10.02
C PHE A 13 26.19 -2.82 8.54
N GLY A 14 25.39 -1.87 8.05
CA GLY A 14 24.91 -1.82 6.66
C GLY A 14 26.03 -1.79 5.61
N SER A 15 27.14 -1.10 5.90
CA SER A 15 28.31 -1.04 5.01
C SER A 15 29.09 -2.36 4.91
N LYS A 16 29.00 -3.23 5.92
CA LYS A 16 29.58 -4.58 5.92
C LYS A 16 28.63 -5.59 5.24
N ILE A 17 27.33 -5.42 5.45
CA ILE A 17 26.25 -6.19 4.79
C ILE A 17 26.32 -6.04 3.27
N SER A 18 26.49 -4.81 2.76
CA SER A 18 26.67 -4.54 1.33
C SER A 18 27.89 -5.25 0.71
N ARG A 19 28.94 -5.51 1.51
CA ARG A 19 30.18 -6.16 1.05
C ARG A 19 30.12 -7.68 1.09
N VAL A 20 29.17 -8.26 1.83
CA VAL A 20 28.91 -9.71 1.87
C VAL A 20 27.98 -10.14 0.73
N PHE A 21 27.14 -9.24 0.22
CA PHE A 21 26.25 -9.52 -0.91
C PHE A 21 26.92 -9.24 -2.25
N ASN A 22 27.42 -10.28 -2.90
CA ASN A 22 27.86 -10.20 -4.28
C ASN A 22 26.66 -9.89 -5.18
N ALA A 23 26.56 -8.66 -5.67
CA ALA A 23 25.48 -8.18 -6.53
C ALA A 23 25.33 -8.94 -7.87
N HIS A 24 26.29 -9.82 -8.19
CA HIS A 24 26.33 -10.60 -9.43
C HIS A 24 25.64 -11.97 -9.35
N HIS A 25 25.28 -12.47 -8.15
CA HIS A 25 24.60 -13.77 -8.00
C HIS A 25 23.21 -13.59 -7.35
N PRO A 26 22.12 -13.79 -8.11
CA PRO A 26 20.76 -13.50 -7.64
C PRO A 26 20.34 -14.38 -6.46
N GLU A 27 20.79 -15.63 -6.38
CA GLU A 27 20.44 -16.57 -5.31
C GLU A 27 21.07 -16.15 -3.97
N SER A 28 22.34 -15.75 -3.98
CA SER A 28 23.03 -15.32 -2.75
C SER A 28 22.55 -13.95 -2.30
N LEU A 29 22.20 -13.06 -3.23
CA LEU A 29 21.57 -11.78 -2.93
C LEU A 29 20.19 -11.98 -2.28
N LEU A 30 19.37 -12.87 -2.85
CA LEU A 30 18.04 -13.19 -2.32
C LEU A 30 18.11 -13.76 -0.89
N LEU A 31 18.91 -14.82 -0.70
CA LEU A 31 19.10 -15.45 0.61
C LEU A 31 19.68 -14.44 1.61
N GLY A 32 20.58 -13.59 1.14
CA GLY A 32 21.22 -12.55 1.93
C GLY A 32 20.26 -11.47 2.43
N VAL A 33 19.53 -10.85 1.52
CA VAL A 33 18.55 -9.81 1.82
C VAL A 33 17.44 -10.38 2.70
N MET A 34 16.91 -11.56 2.38
CA MET A 34 15.86 -12.20 3.18
C MET A 34 16.38 -12.60 4.57
N GLY A 35 17.59 -13.16 4.65
CA GLY A 35 18.21 -13.53 5.92
C GLY A 35 18.41 -12.34 6.85
N VAL A 36 18.92 -11.21 6.34
CA VAL A 36 19.08 -9.98 7.12
C VAL A 36 17.72 -9.39 7.49
N ALA A 37 16.75 -9.37 6.57
CA ALA A 37 15.40 -8.89 6.86
C ALA A 37 14.73 -9.70 7.99
N MET A 38 14.81 -11.04 7.93
CA MET A 38 14.26 -11.93 8.96
C MET A 38 15.00 -11.78 10.30
N LEU A 39 16.33 -11.68 10.29
CA LEU A 39 17.12 -11.50 11.51
C LEU A 39 16.78 -10.16 12.20
N VAL A 40 16.73 -9.06 11.45
CA VAL A 40 16.38 -7.75 12.00
C VAL A 40 14.92 -7.71 12.43
N ALA A 41 13.99 -8.32 11.69
CA ALA A 41 12.59 -8.44 12.08
C ALA A 41 12.42 -9.25 13.37
N GLY A 42 13.18 -10.33 13.55
CA GLY A 42 13.21 -11.13 14.77
C GLY A 42 13.75 -10.36 15.96
N ILE A 43 14.85 -9.62 15.78
CA ILE A 43 15.40 -8.72 16.81
C ILE A 43 14.38 -7.64 17.18
N ALA A 44 13.75 -7.01 16.18
CA ALA A 44 12.71 -6.00 16.40
C ALA A 44 11.56 -6.56 17.24
N SER A 45 11.09 -7.77 16.92
CA SER A 45 10.06 -8.45 17.69
C SER A 45 10.48 -8.73 19.13
N ALA A 46 11.75 -9.13 19.35
CA ALA A 46 12.26 -9.43 20.70
C ALA A 46 12.34 -8.18 21.60
N VAL A 47 12.50 -6.99 21.02
CA VAL A 47 12.52 -5.71 21.74
C VAL A 47 11.18 -4.98 21.72
N ALA A 48 10.08 -5.70 21.49
CA ALA A 48 8.70 -5.19 21.43
C ALA A 48 8.46 -4.11 20.36
N VAL A 49 9.25 -4.11 19.28
CA VAL A 49 9.02 -3.32 18.07
C VAL A 49 8.38 -4.19 17.00
N SER A 50 7.58 -3.60 16.11
CA SER A 50 6.97 -4.32 14.99
C SER A 50 8.04 -4.96 14.09
N SER A 51 7.91 -6.26 13.82
CA SER A 51 8.74 -7.01 12.87
C SER A 51 8.70 -6.40 11.47
N ALA A 52 7.53 -5.93 11.03
CA ALA A 52 7.36 -5.24 9.74
C ALA A 52 8.18 -3.95 9.66
N VAL A 53 8.25 -3.18 10.75
CA VAL A 53 9.10 -1.98 10.82
C VAL A 53 10.58 -2.36 10.74
N GLY A 54 11.00 -3.44 11.42
CA GLY A 54 12.37 -3.95 11.33
C GLY A 54 12.77 -4.33 9.91
N ALA A 55 11.93 -5.10 9.21
CA ALA A 55 12.16 -5.46 7.81
C ALA A 55 12.16 -4.25 6.87
N PHE A 56 11.27 -3.28 7.12
CA PHE A 56 11.21 -2.02 6.35
C PHE A 56 12.51 -1.21 6.47
N LEU A 57 13.09 -1.14 7.67
CA LEU A 57 14.38 -0.46 7.89
C LEU A 57 15.53 -1.15 7.13
N VAL A 58 15.53 -2.48 7.02
CA VAL A 58 16.49 -3.20 6.18
C VAL A 58 16.33 -2.81 4.72
N GLY A 59 15.08 -2.74 4.22
CA GLY A 59 14.79 -2.30 2.86
C GLY A 59 15.35 -0.90 2.55
N ILE A 60 15.18 0.07 3.46
CA ILE A 60 15.72 1.44 3.30
C ILE A 60 17.25 1.47 3.40
N ALA A 61 17.86 0.57 4.17
CA ALA A 61 19.31 0.50 4.32
C ALA A 61 20.01 0.00 3.03
N LEU A 62 19.30 -0.75 2.17
CA LEU A 62 19.78 -1.13 0.85
C LEU A 62 19.73 0.07 -0.10
N SER A 63 20.82 0.31 -0.83
CA SER A 63 20.89 1.41 -1.81
C SER A 63 21.75 1.07 -3.03
N GLY A 64 21.63 1.89 -4.08
CA GLY A 64 22.35 1.71 -5.35
C GLY A 64 22.00 0.40 -6.06
N GLN A 65 22.98 -0.18 -6.76
CA GLN A 65 22.79 -1.37 -7.59
C GLN A 65 22.27 -2.59 -6.79
N VAL A 66 22.62 -2.68 -5.51
CA VAL A 66 22.18 -3.77 -4.62
C VAL A 66 20.68 -3.68 -4.38
N ALA A 67 20.12 -2.49 -4.19
CA ALA A 67 18.68 -2.30 -4.01
C ALA A 67 17.90 -2.67 -5.28
N GLU A 68 18.35 -2.22 -6.45
CA GLU A 68 17.70 -2.55 -7.73
C GLU A 68 17.70 -4.05 -8.04
N ASN A 69 18.81 -4.73 -7.75
CA ASN A 69 18.90 -6.17 -7.96
C ASN A 69 18.10 -6.93 -6.89
N ALA A 70 18.08 -6.45 -5.65
CA ALA A 70 17.29 -7.03 -4.56
C ALA A 70 15.79 -6.95 -4.87
N GLU A 71 15.31 -5.81 -5.37
CA GLU A 71 13.92 -5.63 -5.77
C GLU A 71 13.48 -6.69 -6.80
N LYS A 72 14.29 -6.89 -7.85
CA LYS A 72 14.00 -7.88 -8.91
C LYS A 72 13.90 -9.31 -8.39
N VAL A 73 14.73 -9.69 -7.40
CA VAL A 73 14.71 -11.05 -6.85
C VAL A 73 13.67 -11.23 -5.75
N VAL A 74 13.31 -10.17 -5.02
CA VAL A 74 12.32 -10.20 -3.93
C VAL A 74 10.89 -10.03 -4.46
N GLU A 75 10.68 -9.33 -5.56
CA GLU A 75 9.35 -9.08 -6.14
C GLU A 75 8.53 -10.37 -6.37
N PRO A 76 9.06 -11.43 -7.00
CA PRO A 76 8.34 -12.70 -7.14
C PRO A 76 7.97 -13.34 -5.79
N LEU A 77 8.82 -13.21 -4.78
CA LEU A 77 8.53 -13.72 -3.43
C LEU A 77 7.47 -12.88 -2.73
N ARG A 78 7.49 -11.55 -2.87
CA ARG A 78 6.45 -10.66 -2.36
C ARG A 78 5.10 -11.08 -2.91
N ASP A 79 5.01 -11.28 -4.23
CA ASP A 79 3.77 -11.64 -4.89
C ASP A 79 3.28 -13.04 -4.48
N LEU A 80 4.20 -13.99 -4.33
CA LEU A 80 3.90 -15.33 -3.82
C LEU A 80 3.40 -15.28 -2.36
N PHE A 81 4.09 -14.56 -1.48
CA PHE A 81 3.69 -14.44 -0.07
C PHE A 81 2.36 -13.71 0.08
N ALA A 82 2.10 -12.69 -0.74
CA ALA A 82 0.78 -12.05 -0.80
C ALA A 82 -0.29 -13.07 -1.21
N ALA A 83 -0.10 -13.80 -2.32
CA ALA A 83 -1.05 -14.81 -2.77
C ALA A 83 -1.33 -15.89 -1.72
N VAL A 84 -0.28 -16.40 -1.08
CA VAL A 84 -0.38 -17.38 0.01
C VAL A 84 -1.10 -16.79 1.22
N PHE A 85 -0.75 -15.58 1.65
CA PHE A 85 -1.42 -14.88 2.75
C PHE A 85 -2.92 -14.75 2.50
N PHE A 86 -3.32 -14.27 1.32
CA PHE A 86 -4.72 -14.13 0.94
C PHE A 86 -5.45 -15.47 0.88
N LEU A 87 -4.80 -16.53 0.37
CA LEU A 87 -5.37 -17.87 0.33
C LEU A 87 -5.65 -18.40 1.74
N PHE A 88 -4.64 -18.39 2.62
CA PHE A 88 -4.80 -18.88 3.98
C PHE A 88 -5.77 -18.04 4.80
N PHE A 89 -5.71 -16.72 4.66
CA PHE A 89 -6.62 -15.81 5.33
C PHE A 89 -8.07 -16.03 4.89
N GLY A 90 -8.30 -16.27 3.60
CA GLY A 90 -9.61 -16.64 3.07
C GLY A 90 -10.08 -17.99 3.61
N LEU A 91 -9.21 -19.00 3.67
CA LEU A 91 -9.54 -20.34 4.19
C LEU A 91 -9.81 -20.36 5.70
N GLN A 92 -9.20 -19.45 6.47
CA GLN A 92 -9.41 -19.33 7.90
C GLN A 92 -10.75 -18.63 8.24
N THR A 93 -11.36 -17.95 7.27
CA THR A 93 -12.63 -17.23 7.48
C THR A 93 -13.81 -18.16 7.19
N ASP A 94 -14.68 -18.38 8.17
CA ASP A 94 -15.93 -19.09 7.95
C ASP A 94 -16.90 -18.23 7.12
N PRO A 95 -17.34 -18.70 5.93
CA PRO A 95 -18.31 -17.96 5.12
C PRO A 95 -19.65 -17.72 5.82
N ALA A 96 -20.03 -18.54 6.81
CA ALA A 96 -21.27 -18.39 7.55
C ALA A 96 -21.30 -17.14 8.45
N ASP A 97 -20.13 -16.61 8.83
CA ASP A 97 -20.02 -15.44 9.71
C ASP A 97 -20.09 -14.10 8.94
N ILE A 98 -19.85 -14.13 7.62
CA ILE A 98 -19.81 -12.94 6.76
C ILE A 98 -21.12 -12.12 6.80
N PRO A 99 -22.33 -12.72 6.70
CA PRO A 99 -23.57 -11.96 6.66
C PRO A 99 -23.80 -11.08 7.90
N VAL A 100 -23.35 -11.53 9.07
CA VAL A 100 -23.52 -10.81 10.34
C VAL A 100 -22.68 -9.53 10.39
N VAL A 101 -21.47 -9.58 9.82
CA VAL A 101 -20.51 -8.46 9.82
C VAL A 101 -20.55 -7.63 8.52
N LEU A 102 -21.37 -8.03 7.54
CA LEU A 102 -21.40 -7.42 6.22
C LEU A 102 -21.74 -5.94 6.25
N LEU A 103 -22.79 -5.57 6.97
CA LEU A 103 -23.25 -4.18 7.04
C LEU A 103 -22.20 -3.25 7.68
N PRO A 104 -21.63 -3.54 8.86
CA PRO A 104 -20.61 -2.67 9.43
C PRO A 104 -19.31 -2.69 8.60
N ALA A 105 -18.94 -3.82 7.98
CA ALA A 105 -17.76 -3.89 7.10
C ALA A 105 -17.94 -3.01 5.85
N LEU A 106 -19.13 -3.04 5.23
CA LEU A 106 -19.48 -2.21 4.08
C LEU A 106 -19.49 -0.72 4.44
N ALA A 107 -20.08 -0.36 5.58
CA ALA A 107 -20.09 1.02 6.07
C ALA A 107 -18.64 1.53 6.25
N LEU A 108 -17.77 0.73 6.89
CA LEU A 108 -16.37 1.07 7.07
C LEU A 108 -15.64 1.20 5.72
N ALA A 109 -15.89 0.30 4.77
CA ALA A 109 -15.33 0.38 3.42
C ALA A 109 -15.73 1.69 2.72
N VAL A 110 -17.01 2.04 2.71
CA VAL A 110 -17.50 3.28 2.09
C VAL A 110 -16.87 4.51 2.72
N VAL A 111 -16.85 4.61 4.05
CA VAL A 111 -16.29 5.77 4.76
C VAL A 111 -14.80 5.93 4.47
N THR A 112 -14.05 4.83 4.54
CA THR A 112 -12.59 4.86 4.41
C THR A 112 -12.13 5.06 2.97
N MET A 113 -12.83 4.48 2.00
CA MET A 113 -12.62 4.78 0.59
C MET A 113 -12.99 6.22 0.26
N GLY A 114 -14.17 6.67 0.70
CA GLY A 114 -14.67 8.02 0.44
C GLY A 114 -13.72 9.09 0.95
N THR A 115 -13.21 8.94 2.17
CA THR A 115 -12.21 9.86 2.73
C THR A 115 -10.89 9.86 1.96
N LYS A 116 -10.42 8.71 1.47
CA LYS A 116 -9.21 8.63 0.61
C LYS A 116 -9.41 9.29 -0.74
N VAL A 117 -10.55 9.06 -1.38
CA VAL A 117 -10.89 9.72 -2.64
C VAL A 117 -10.99 11.22 -2.45
N LEU A 118 -11.69 11.66 -1.40
CA LEU A 118 -11.86 13.08 -1.10
C LEU A 118 -10.52 13.76 -0.84
N THR A 119 -9.67 13.18 0.00
CA THR A 119 -8.35 13.73 0.32
C THR A 119 -7.45 13.81 -0.92
N GLY A 120 -7.40 12.77 -1.75
CA GLY A 120 -6.62 12.81 -2.99
C GLY A 120 -7.18 13.81 -4.01
N TYR A 121 -8.50 13.88 -4.14
CA TYR A 121 -9.16 14.85 -5.02
C TYR A 121 -8.84 16.29 -4.58
N VAL A 122 -8.98 16.60 -3.30
CA VAL A 122 -8.72 17.93 -2.75
C VAL A 122 -7.25 18.30 -2.87
N SER A 123 -6.33 17.37 -2.59
CA SER A 123 -4.89 17.59 -2.77
C SER A 123 -4.53 17.89 -4.22
N ALA A 124 -5.07 17.12 -5.16
CA ALA A 124 -4.89 17.36 -6.59
C ALA A 124 -5.53 18.69 -7.04
N ALA A 125 -6.68 19.06 -6.46
CA ALA A 125 -7.33 20.34 -6.73
C ALA A 125 -6.48 21.52 -6.29
N ARG A 126 -5.89 21.44 -5.09
CA ARG A 126 -4.97 22.45 -4.55
C ARG A 126 -3.68 22.56 -5.37
N ALA A 127 -3.24 21.46 -6.00
CA ALA A 127 -2.11 21.43 -6.92
C ALA A 127 -2.46 21.92 -8.35
N GLY A 128 -3.67 22.44 -8.59
CA GLY A 128 -4.07 22.96 -9.91
C GLY A 128 -4.34 21.89 -10.97
N ILE A 129 -4.42 20.61 -10.59
CA ILE A 129 -4.65 19.52 -11.54
C ILE A 129 -6.08 19.61 -12.09
N GLY A 130 -6.27 19.36 -13.40
CA GLY A 130 -7.59 19.32 -14.02
C GLY A 130 -8.51 18.24 -13.43
N VAL A 131 -9.83 18.42 -13.55
CA VAL A 131 -10.86 17.52 -12.98
C VAL A 131 -10.61 16.03 -13.27
N PRO A 132 -10.22 15.60 -14.49
CA PRO A 132 -9.91 14.20 -14.75
C PRO A 132 -8.71 13.68 -13.93
N GLY A 133 -7.69 14.52 -13.70
CA GLY A 133 -6.52 14.16 -12.91
C GLY A 133 -6.79 14.14 -11.40
N ARG A 134 -7.72 14.96 -10.91
CA ARG A 134 -8.15 14.93 -9.50
C ARG A 134 -8.81 13.61 -9.13
N TRP A 135 -9.69 13.11 -9.99
CA TRP A 135 -10.33 11.80 -9.80
C TRP A 135 -9.32 10.66 -9.86
N ARG A 136 -8.38 10.69 -10.80
CA ARG A 136 -7.29 9.70 -10.85
C ARG A 136 -6.47 9.69 -9.56
N SER A 137 -6.10 10.87 -9.06
CA SER A 137 -5.34 10.99 -7.82
C SER A 137 -6.14 10.47 -6.61
N GLY A 138 -7.42 10.81 -6.49
CA GLY A 138 -8.29 10.30 -5.44
C GLY A 138 -8.45 8.78 -5.45
N LEU A 139 -8.73 8.19 -6.62
CA LEU A 139 -8.90 6.75 -6.74
C LEU A 139 -7.58 5.97 -6.60
N ALA A 140 -6.44 6.58 -6.94
CA ALA A 140 -5.12 5.98 -6.70
C ALA A 140 -4.80 5.80 -5.20
N LEU A 141 -5.49 6.52 -4.30
CA LEU A 141 -5.34 6.40 -2.85
C LEU A 141 -6.33 5.41 -2.21
N MET A 142 -7.25 4.83 -2.97
CA MET A 142 -8.22 3.85 -2.48
C MET A 142 -7.63 2.49 -2.09
N PRO A 143 -6.64 1.91 -2.81
CA PRO A 143 -6.11 0.61 -2.45
C PRO A 143 -5.63 0.62 -0.99
N ARG A 144 -6.32 -0.14 -0.14
CA ARG A 144 -5.84 -0.38 1.22
C ARG A 144 -4.75 -1.43 1.17
N GLY A 145 -3.65 -1.15 1.88
CA GLY A 145 -2.57 -2.10 2.07
C GLY A 145 -3.04 -3.31 2.87
N GLU A 146 -2.56 -4.47 2.46
CA GLU A 146 -2.71 -5.81 3.06
C GLU A 146 -2.47 -5.82 4.58
N PHE A 147 -1.75 -4.81 5.09
CA PHE A 147 -1.48 -4.56 6.50
C PHE A 147 -2.71 -4.48 7.42
N SER A 148 -3.87 -4.00 6.95
CA SER A 148 -5.08 -3.94 7.81
C SER A 148 -5.54 -5.34 8.23
N VAL A 149 -5.31 -6.33 7.37
CA VAL A 149 -5.65 -7.72 7.64
C VAL A 149 -4.60 -8.42 8.47
N ILE A 150 -3.32 -8.10 8.25
CA ILE A 150 -2.24 -8.58 9.12
C ILE A 150 -2.51 -8.15 10.57
N ILE A 151 -2.90 -6.89 10.79
CA ILE A 151 -3.23 -6.37 12.14
C ILE A 151 -4.46 -7.07 12.71
N ALA A 152 -5.50 -7.33 11.91
CA ALA A 152 -6.67 -8.06 12.35
C ALA A 152 -6.34 -9.51 12.74
N GLY A 153 -5.48 -10.19 11.98
CA GLY A 153 -4.99 -11.53 12.32
C GLY A 153 -4.21 -11.55 13.65
N VAL A 154 -3.40 -10.53 13.91
CA VAL A 154 -2.70 -10.36 15.20
C VAL A 154 -3.69 -10.05 16.34
N ALA A 155 -4.73 -9.26 16.09
CA ALA A 155 -5.74 -8.97 17.11
C ALA A 155 -6.51 -10.24 17.53
N VAL A 156 -6.88 -11.09 16.57
CA VAL A 156 -7.56 -12.36 16.86
C VAL A 156 -6.63 -13.32 17.60
N SER A 157 -5.36 -13.43 17.21
CA SER A 157 -4.40 -14.28 17.92
C SER A 157 -4.05 -13.76 19.33
N ALA A 158 -4.27 -12.47 19.60
CA ALA A 158 -4.15 -11.86 20.93
C ALA A 158 -5.40 -12.05 21.82
N GLY A 159 -6.42 -12.80 21.36
CA GLY A 159 -7.63 -13.09 22.14
C GLY A 159 -8.68 -12.00 22.10
N VAL A 160 -8.61 -11.06 21.14
CA VAL A 160 -9.67 -10.08 20.90
C VAL A 160 -10.85 -10.78 20.20
N ASP A 161 -12.05 -10.23 20.36
CA ASP A 161 -13.34 -10.75 19.86
C ASP A 161 -13.24 -11.54 18.54
N PRO A 162 -13.74 -12.79 18.48
CA PRO A 162 -13.64 -13.66 17.31
C PRO A 162 -14.32 -13.08 16.06
N THR A 163 -15.27 -12.14 16.22
CA THR A 163 -15.93 -11.46 15.09
C THR A 163 -15.00 -10.54 14.29
N ILE A 164 -13.82 -10.21 14.82
CA ILE A 164 -12.83 -9.37 14.13
C ILE A 164 -12.28 -10.06 12.88
N ALA A 165 -12.08 -11.38 12.90
CA ALA A 165 -11.58 -12.11 11.73
C ALA A 165 -12.58 -12.04 10.56
N PRO A 166 -13.84 -12.47 10.71
CA PRO A 166 -14.86 -12.33 9.67
C PRO A 166 -15.07 -10.87 9.24
N PHE A 167 -15.03 -9.92 10.19
CA PHE A 167 -15.16 -8.50 9.88
C PHE A 167 -14.02 -8.01 8.99
N ALA A 168 -12.78 -8.26 9.38
CA ALA A 168 -11.60 -7.86 8.62
C ALA A 168 -11.57 -8.53 7.25
N ALA A 169 -11.98 -9.80 7.15
CA ALA A 169 -12.05 -10.54 5.91
C ALA A 169 -13.09 -9.96 4.95
N THR A 170 -14.30 -9.73 5.44
CA THR A 170 -15.38 -9.13 4.66
C THR A 170 -15.01 -7.72 4.19
N TYR A 171 -14.47 -6.91 5.10
CA TYR A 171 -13.96 -5.59 4.80
C TYR A 171 -12.84 -5.62 3.72
N MET A 172 -11.91 -6.56 3.81
CA MET A 172 -10.82 -6.73 2.85
C MET A 172 -11.35 -7.14 1.48
N LEU A 173 -12.23 -8.15 1.42
CA LEU A 173 -12.83 -8.62 0.16
C LEU A 173 -13.53 -7.49 -0.58
N ILE A 174 -14.35 -6.70 0.14
CA ILE A 174 -15.01 -5.52 -0.44
C ILE A 174 -13.97 -4.57 -1.02
N THR A 175 -12.90 -4.28 -0.28
CA THR A 175 -11.95 -3.26 -0.68
C THR A 175 -10.97 -3.68 -1.77
N VAL A 176 -10.49 -4.93 -1.76
CA VAL A 176 -9.60 -5.49 -2.79
C VAL A 176 -10.33 -5.63 -4.13
N ILE A 177 -11.61 -6.01 -4.12
CA ILE A 177 -12.39 -6.12 -5.36
C ILE A 177 -12.79 -4.73 -5.88
N SER A 178 -13.26 -3.85 -5.00
CA SER A 178 -13.80 -2.54 -5.43
C SER A 178 -12.71 -1.59 -5.91
N SER A 179 -11.52 -1.59 -5.30
CA SER A 179 -10.45 -0.64 -5.63
C SER A 179 -9.99 -0.67 -7.10
N PRO A 180 -9.59 -1.83 -7.68
CA PRO A 180 -9.18 -1.88 -9.09
C PRO A 180 -10.34 -1.60 -10.06
N ILE A 181 -11.57 -1.99 -9.72
CA ILE A 181 -12.76 -1.69 -10.54
C ILE A 181 -12.98 -0.18 -10.60
N LEU A 182 -12.99 0.49 -9.44
CA LEU A 182 -13.18 1.94 -9.36
C LEU A 182 -12.01 2.68 -10.03
N ALA A 183 -10.77 2.28 -9.82
CA ALA A 183 -9.62 2.90 -10.48
C ALA A 183 -9.76 2.91 -12.01
N ARG A 184 -10.19 1.78 -12.61
CA ARG A 184 -10.40 1.66 -14.06
C ARG A 184 -11.54 2.54 -14.61
N VAL A 185 -12.52 2.92 -13.79
CA VAL A 185 -13.61 3.83 -14.22
C VAL A 185 -13.05 5.16 -14.73
N THR A 186 -11.99 5.69 -14.11
CA THR A 186 -11.40 6.98 -14.53
C THR A 186 -10.68 6.96 -15.86
N ASP A 187 -10.31 5.78 -16.34
CA ASP A 187 -9.67 5.62 -17.66
C ASP A 187 -10.66 5.35 -18.77
N THR A 188 -11.94 5.17 -18.45
CA THR A 188 -12.97 4.94 -19.46
C THR A 188 -13.29 6.23 -20.23
N ARG A 189 -13.47 6.10 -21.56
CA ARG A 189 -13.71 7.22 -22.49
C ARG A 189 -14.91 8.08 -22.10
N TRP A 190 -15.98 7.49 -21.55
CA TRP A 190 -17.18 8.22 -21.12
C TRP A 190 -16.90 9.15 -19.92
N PHE A 191 -16.04 8.73 -18.99
CA PHE A 191 -15.70 9.53 -17.80
C PHE A 191 -14.81 10.71 -18.18
N LYS A 192 -13.84 10.49 -19.09
CA LYS A 192 -13.02 11.56 -19.67
C LYS A 192 -13.89 12.58 -20.42
N LYS A 193 -14.90 12.13 -21.17
CA LYS A 193 -15.84 13.01 -21.90
C LYS A 193 -16.70 13.84 -20.95
N ARG A 194 -17.25 13.28 -19.87
CA ARG A 194 -18.06 14.04 -18.89
C ARG A 194 -17.27 15.04 -18.06
N THR A 195 -15.99 14.77 -17.79
CA THR A 195 -15.13 15.63 -16.96
C THR A 195 -14.41 16.74 -17.75
N SER A 196 -14.39 16.67 -19.08
CA SER A 196 -13.82 17.72 -19.96
C SER A 196 -14.84 18.77 -20.42
N THR A 197 -16.15 18.46 -20.40
CA THR A 197 -17.20 19.41 -20.82
C THR A 197 -17.44 20.56 -19.82
N VAL A 198 -16.97 20.46 -18.58
CA VAL A 198 -17.14 21.51 -17.56
C VAL A 198 -16.16 22.69 -17.75
N THR A 199 -15.15 22.55 -18.62
CA THR A 199 -14.09 23.57 -18.80
C THR A 199 -14.39 24.59 -19.91
N SER A 200 -15.43 24.42 -20.72
CA SER A 200 -15.72 25.32 -21.87
C SER A 200 -16.79 26.38 -21.58
N THR A 201 -16.65 27.17 -20.51
CA THR A 201 -17.39 28.46 -20.38
C THR A 201 -16.52 29.52 -19.71
N SER A 202 -15.60 30.09 -20.48
CA SER A 202 -15.23 31.51 -20.44
C SER A 202 -14.30 31.78 -21.63
N PRO A 203 -14.80 32.27 -22.77
CA PRO A 203 -13.92 32.85 -23.76
C PRO A 203 -13.40 34.16 -23.17
N VAL A 204 -12.13 34.17 -22.76
CA VAL A 204 -11.39 35.43 -22.61
C VAL A 204 -11.36 36.03 -24.01
N THR A 205 -12.17 37.06 -24.20
CA THR A 205 -12.13 37.94 -25.37
C THR A 205 -10.75 38.58 -25.40
N LEU A 206 -9.85 38.06 -26.23
CA LEU A 206 -8.72 38.81 -26.73
C LEU A 206 -9.30 39.88 -27.66
N GLY A 207 -9.68 41.02 -27.07
CA GLY A 207 -9.91 42.25 -27.80
C GLY A 207 -8.60 42.68 -28.42
N GLY A 208 -8.46 42.42 -29.72
CA GLY A 208 -7.49 43.10 -30.54
C GLY A 208 -7.86 44.57 -30.67
N ASP A 209 -6.92 45.43 -30.36
CA ASP A 209 -6.81 46.79 -30.87
C ASP A 209 -5.30 47.03 -30.99
N GLY A 210 -4.69 47.29 -32.15
CA GLY A 210 -5.20 48.03 -33.28
C GLY A 210 -4.61 49.44 -33.26
N ARG A 211 -3.39 49.58 -33.83
CA ARG A 211 -2.78 50.85 -34.29
C ARG A 211 -2.20 51.76 -33.20
N HIS A 212 -0.87 51.96 -33.22
CA HIS A 212 -0.16 53.15 -33.74
C HIS A 212 1.34 52.98 -33.56
#